data_AF-A0AA38MGP9-F1
#
_entry.id   AF-A0AA38MGP9-F1
#
_cell.length_a   1.000
_cell.length_b   1.000
_cell.length_c   1.000
_cell.angle_alpha   90.00
_cell.angle_beta   90.00
_cell.angle_gamma   90.00
#
_symmetry.space_group_name_H-M   'P 1'
#
loop_
_entity.id
_entity.type
_entity.pdbx_description
1 polymer ?
#
loop_
_entity_poly.entity_id
_entity_poly.type
_entity_poly.pdbx_seq_one_letter_code
_entity_poly.pdbx_strand_id
1 'polypeptide(L)'
;MTSTGLNLWAVHDKLSIKQNEGVCNNSGIPSELKNYLNQTLSSRTENPIKFWTSVKHVYPYLSKIALKHLSILATSVPSERLFSKAGINLSELRNRLASKRLSALLFLGSLEEDEWHLNN
;
A
#
# COMPACT_ATOMS: atom_id res chain seq x y z
N MET A 1 -10.93 13.97 -33.84
CA MET A 1 -9.73 14.81 -33.62
C MET A 1 -9.16 14.48 -32.25
N THR A 2 -8.34 13.43 -32.15
CA THR A 2 -7.79 12.98 -30.86
C THR A 2 -6.62 13.87 -30.50
N SER A 3 -6.84 14.79 -29.55
CA SER A 3 -5.78 15.53 -28.88
C SER A 3 -4.74 14.54 -28.38
N THR A 4 -3.59 14.47 -29.06
CA THR A 4 -2.41 13.71 -28.64
C THR A 4 -1.79 14.44 -27.45
N GLY A 5 -2.53 14.42 -26.34
CA GLY A 5 -2.06 14.90 -25.06
C GLY A 5 -0.88 14.03 -24.62
N LEU A 6 0.23 14.69 -24.27
CA LEU A 6 1.39 14.09 -23.64
C LEU A 6 0.94 13.10 -22.56
N ASN A 7 1.11 11.81 -22.83
CA ASN A 7 0.87 10.79 -21.82
C ASN A 7 1.96 10.92 -20.76
N LEU A 8 1.60 11.43 -19.57
CA LEU A 8 2.49 11.59 -18.42
C LEU A 8 3.30 10.31 -18.15
N TRP A 9 2.66 9.14 -18.28
CA TRP A 9 3.31 7.86 -18.10
C TRP A 9 4.28 7.52 -19.23
N ALA A 10 3.97 7.87 -20.48
CA ALA A 10 4.92 7.69 -21.59
C ALA A 10 6.19 8.57 -21.42
N VAL A 11 6.06 9.74 -20.79
CA VAL A 11 7.21 10.58 -20.42
C VAL A 11 7.98 9.95 -19.27
N HIS A 12 7.28 9.50 -18.23
CA HIS A 12 7.87 8.80 -17.09
C HIS A 12 8.68 7.57 -17.55
N ASP A 13 8.10 6.71 -18.39
CA ASP A 13 8.74 5.49 -18.85
C ASP A 13 10.05 5.79 -19.61
N LYS A 14 10.04 6.83 -20.47
CA LYS A 14 11.26 7.32 -21.16
C LYS A 14 12.34 7.84 -20.21
N LEU A 15 11.96 8.55 -19.15
CA LEU A 15 12.90 9.07 -18.15
C LEU A 15 13.43 7.97 -17.23
N SER A 16 12.58 7.01 -16.89
CA SER A 16 12.89 5.88 -16.01
C SER A 16 13.97 4.98 -16.60
N ILE A 17 13.96 4.78 -17.92
CA ILE A 17 15.01 4.05 -18.66
C ILE A 17 16.34 4.83 -18.65
N LYS A 18 16.28 6.17 -18.62
CA LYS A 18 17.44 7.06 -18.74
C LYS A 18 18.17 7.30 -17.41
N GLN A 19 17.51 7.12 -16.27
CA GLN A 19 18.06 7.41 -14.94
C GLN A 19 18.92 6.30 -14.33
N ASN A 20 18.98 5.11 -14.93
CA ASN A 20 19.75 3.99 -14.37
C ASN A 20 21.28 4.10 -14.54
N GLU A 21 21.76 5.13 -15.23
CA GLU A 21 23.19 5.39 -15.39
C GLU A 21 23.73 6.24 -14.21
N GLY A 22 24.03 5.57 -13.09
CA GLY A 22 25.11 5.98 -12.18
C GLY A 22 24.75 6.87 -10.98
N VAL A 23 23.94 6.39 -10.03
CA VAL A 23 23.47 7.25 -8.91
C VAL A 23 24.35 7.24 -7.65
N CYS A 24 25.27 6.29 -7.40
CA CYS A 24 25.86 6.19 -6.05
C CYS A 24 27.36 5.87 -5.97
N ASN A 25 28.23 6.86 -6.11
CA ASN A 25 29.66 6.77 -5.73
C ASN A 25 29.95 7.25 -4.30
N ASN A 26 28.92 7.63 -3.53
CA ASN A 26 29.09 8.19 -2.19
C ASN A 26 29.39 7.10 -1.14
N SER A 27 30.50 7.26 -0.41
CA SER A 27 30.99 6.31 0.61
C SER A 27 30.10 6.18 1.86
N GLY A 28 29.08 7.04 2.01
CA GLY A 28 28.15 7.03 3.15
C GLY A 28 26.85 6.26 2.94
N ILE A 29 26.58 5.72 1.75
CA ILE A 29 25.32 5.02 1.46
C ILE A 29 25.46 3.53 1.82
N PRO A 30 24.53 2.95 2.62
CA PRO A 30 24.52 1.52 2.89
C PRO A 30 24.50 0.70 1.60
N SER A 31 25.31 -0.37 1.54
CA SER A 31 25.46 -1.22 0.35
C SER A 31 24.13 -1.77 -0.16
N GLU A 32 23.21 -2.09 0.76
CA GLU A 32 21.85 -2.54 0.45
C GLU A 32 21.05 -1.50 -0.35
N LEU A 33 21.09 -0.24 0.10
CA LEU A 33 20.41 0.87 -0.57
C LEU A 33 21.06 1.19 -1.91
N LYS A 34 22.39 1.14 -1.98
CA LYS A 34 23.13 1.32 -3.23
C LYS A 34 22.78 0.23 -4.25
N ASN A 35 22.71 -1.02 -3.84
CA ASN A 35 22.35 -2.13 -4.72
C ASN A 35 20.91 -2.01 -5.24
N TYR A 36 19.97 -1.63 -4.37
CA TYR A 36 18.59 -1.38 -4.78
C TYR A 36 18.47 -0.22 -5.78
N LEU A 37 19.15 0.90 -5.53
CA LEU A 37 19.12 2.07 -6.42
C LEU A 37 19.77 1.83 -7.79
N ASN A 38 20.68 0.86 -7.89
CA ASN A 38 21.29 0.47 -9.16
C ASN A 38 20.54 -0.68 -9.87
N GLN A 39 19.49 -1.21 -9.26
CA GLN A 39 18.70 -2.30 -9.84
C GLN A 39 17.86 -1.78 -11.02
N THR A 40 17.55 -2.66 -11.97
CA THR A 40 16.57 -2.36 -13.01
C THR A 40 15.19 -2.13 -12.39
N LEU A 41 14.50 -1.09 -12.86
CA LEU A 41 13.17 -0.75 -12.38
C LEU A 41 12.17 -1.89 -12.62
N SER A 42 11.42 -2.22 -11.57
CA SER A 42 10.29 -3.17 -11.65
C SER A 42 9.14 -2.60 -12.48
N SER A 43 8.30 -3.49 -13.01
CA SER A 43 7.11 -3.08 -13.76
C SER A 43 6.17 -2.24 -12.89
N ARG A 44 5.60 -1.17 -13.47
CA ARG A 44 4.63 -0.30 -12.79
C ARG A 44 3.35 -1.03 -12.37
N THR A 45 3.03 -2.15 -13.01
CA THR A 45 1.86 -2.98 -12.70
C THR A 45 2.12 -4.03 -11.61
N GLU A 46 3.36 -4.17 -11.15
CA GLU A 46 3.72 -5.15 -10.14
C GLU A 46 3.24 -4.73 -8.75
N ASN A 47 2.83 -5.71 -7.93
CA ASN A 47 2.44 -5.43 -6.56
C ASN A 47 3.69 -5.17 -5.70
N PRO A 48 3.87 -3.96 -5.15
CA PRO A 48 5.08 -3.60 -4.44
C PRO A 48 5.26 -4.41 -3.14
N ILE A 49 4.17 -4.79 -2.47
CA ILE A 49 4.22 -5.62 -1.25
C ILE A 49 4.73 -7.03 -1.60
N LYS A 50 4.26 -7.61 -2.71
CA LYS A 50 4.73 -8.92 -3.18
C LYS A 50 6.21 -8.89 -3.55
N PHE A 51 6.65 -7.84 -4.25
CA PHE A 51 8.05 -7.61 -4.58
C PHE A 51 8.92 -7.57 -3.31
N TRP A 52 8.61 -6.69 -2.35
CA TRP A 52 9.41 -6.56 -1.13
C TRP A 52 9.40 -7.82 -0.25
N THR A 53 8.33 -8.62 -0.34
CA THR A 53 8.26 -9.91 0.33
C THR A 53 9.19 -10.94 -0.32
N SER A 54 9.26 -10.97 -1.66
CA SER A 54 10.15 -11.89 -2.38
C SER A 54 11.63 -11.52 -2.19
N VAL A 55 11.98 -10.23 -2.21
CA VAL A 55 13.37 -9.76 -2.06
C VAL A 55 13.83 -9.59 -0.61
N LYS A 56 13.02 -10.00 0.38
CA LYS A 56 13.34 -9.87 1.81
C LYS A 56 14.67 -10.51 2.22
N HIS A 57 15.06 -11.59 1.53
CA HIS A 57 16.33 -12.28 1.75
C HIS A 57 17.54 -11.52 1.19
N VAL A 58 17.36 -10.78 0.09
CA VAL A 58 18.38 -9.94 -0.54
C VAL A 58 18.52 -8.61 0.22
N TYR A 59 17.40 -8.06 0.68
CA TYR A 59 17.30 -6.76 1.30
C TYR A 59 16.63 -6.83 2.68
N PRO A 60 17.28 -7.37 3.72
CA PRO A 60 16.65 -7.65 5.01
C PRO A 60 16.31 -6.41 5.84
N TYR A 61 17.02 -5.29 5.66
CA TYR A 61 16.74 -4.05 6.39
C TYR A 61 15.83 -3.14 5.59
N LEU A 62 16.07 -3.02 4.29
CA LEU A 62 15.31 -2.16 3.40
C LEU A 62 13.89 -2.70 3.19
N SER A 63 13.71 -4.03 3.07
CA SER A 63 12.36 -4.63 2.97
C SER A 63 11.49 -4.35 4.19
N LYS A 64 12.07 -4.32 5.41
CA LYS A 64 11.33 -3.98 6.63
C LYS A 64 10.81 -2.54 6.59
N ILE A 65 11.65 -1.61 6.15
CA ILE A 65 11.29 -0.19 6.03
C ILE A 65 10.25 -0.03 4.92
N ALA A 66 10.49 -0.61 3.75
CA ALA A 66 9.61 -0.51 2.60
C ALA A 66 8.22 -1.10 2.91
N LEU A 67 8.14 -2.31 3.46
CA LEU A 67 6.86 -2.93 3.83
C LEU A 67 6.11 -2.09 4.87
N LYS A 68 6.80 -1.57 5.89
CA LYS A 68 6.19 -0.70 6.90
C LYS A 68 5.50 0.53 6.27
N HIS A 69 6.16 1.18 5.31
CA HIS A 69 5.62 2.38 4.68
C HIS A 69 4.60 2.07 3.57
N LEU A 70 4.78 0.99 2.82
CA LEU A 70 3.85 0.59 1.75
C LEU A 70 2.53 0.02 2.27
N SER A 71 2.53 -0.53 3.48
CA SER A 71 1.31 -0.98 4.15
C SER A 71 0.45 0.18 4.71
N ILE A 72 1.00 1.39 4.77
CA ILE A 72 0.23 2.57 5.18
C ILE A 72 -0.62 3.01 4.00
N LEU A 73 -1.94 3.06 4.20
CA LEU A 73 -2.87 3.59 3.22
C LEU A 73 -2.53 5.08 2.98
N ALA A 74 -2.37 5.45 1.70
CA ALA A 74 -2.04 6.82 1.32
C ALA A 74 -3.17 7.82 1.63
N THR A 75 -4.38 7.33 1.92
CA THR A 75 -5.57 8.16 2.13
C THR A 75 -6.38 7.67 3.33
N SER A 76 -7.10 8.58 3.98
CA SER A 76 -8.11 8.30 5.00
C SER A 76 -9.36 7.62 4.43
N VAL A 77 -9.49 7.52 3.10
CA VAL A 77 -10.68 7.01 2.40
C VAL A 77 -11.17 5.65 2.90
N PRO A 78 -10.31 4.66 3.21
CA PRO A 78 -10.78 3.38 3.74
C PRO A 78 -11.39 3.51 5.13
N SER A 79 -10.82 4.37 5.98
CA SER A 79 -11.39 4.68 7.30
C SER A 79 -12.70 5.46 7.18
N GLU A 80 -12.79 6.45 6.28
CA GLU A 80 -14.02 7.20 6.00
C GLU A 80 -15.12 6.31 5.44
N ARG A 81 -14.78 5.35 4.57
CA ARG A 81 -15.74 4.37 4.02
C ARG A 81 -16.27 3.44 5.12
N LEU A 82 -15.39 2.98 6.01
CA LEU A 82 -15.77 2.19 7.18
C LEU A 82 -16.73 2.98 8.07
N PHE A 83 -16.38 4.23 8.42
CA PHE A 83 -17.22 5.08 9.25
C PHE A 83 -18.52 5.53 8.58
N SER A 84 -18.54 5.73 7.26
CA SER A 84 -19.77 6.08 6.53
C SER A 84 -20.73 4.91 6.47
N LYS A 85 -20.25 3.71 6.12
CA LYS A 85 -21.08 2.49 6.12
C LYS A 85 -21.60 2.18 7.52
N ALA A 86 -20.75 2.36 8.53
CA ALA A 86 -21.13 2.18 9.92
C ALA A 86 -22.10 3.26 10.41
N GLY A 87 -21.92 4.52 10.03
CA GLY A 87 -22.77 5.64 10.40
C GLY A 87 -24.20 5.48 9.87
N ILE A 88 -24.35 5.00 8.63
CA ILE A 88 -25.66 4.69 8.05
C ILE A 88 -26.35 3.56 8.83
N ASN A 89 -25.65 2.44 9.05
CA ASN A 89 -26.18 1.30 9.82
C ASN A 89 -26.46 1.64 11.30
N LEU A 90 -25.67 2.53 11.90
CA LEU A 90 -25.79 2.95 13.29
C LEU A 90 -26.95 3.93 13.50
N SER A 91 -27.15 4.88 12.57
CA SER A 91 -28.21 5.90 12.70
C SER A 91 -29.61 5.33 12.52
N GLU A 92 -29.80 4.33 11.64
CA GLU A 92 -31.12 3.74 11.39
C GLU A 92 -31.52 2.69 12.43
N LEU A 93 -30.58 1.94 13.02
CA LEU A 93 -30.93 0.80 13.86
C LEU A 93 -30.75 1.01 15.37
N ARG A 94 -29.85 1.90 15.85
CA ARG A 94 -29.47 1.91 17.29
C ARG A 94 -29.02 3.28 17.82
N ASN A 95 -29.97 4.16 18.11
CA ASN A 95 -29.74 5.52 18.67
C ASN A 95 -29.20 5.55 20.13
N ARG A 96 -28.72 4.43 20.69
CA ARG A 96 -28.30 4.33 22.12
C ARG A 96 -27.26 3.25 22.41
N LEU A 97 -26.28 3.05 21.53
CA LEU A 97 -25.21 2.07 21.75
C LEU A 97 -23.96 2.73 22.36
N ALA A 98 -23.43 2.16 23.44
CA ALA A 98 -22.17 2.60 24.05
C ALA A 98 -20.99 2.37 23.09
N SER A 99 -20.03 3.30 23.05
CA SER A 99 -18.88 3.28 22.12
C SER A 99 -18.12 1.95 22.09
N LYS A 100 -17.99 1.27 23.24
CA LYS A 100 -17.31 -0.04 23.32
C LYS A 100 -18.01 -1.14 22.49
N ARG A 101 -19.34 -1.14 22.45
CA ARG A 101 -20.13 -2.09 21.65
C ARG A 101 -20.08 -1.76 20.16
N LEU A 102 -20.02 -0.47 19.83
CA LEU A 102 -19.86 0.02 18.47
C LEU A 102 -18.53 -0.45 17.88
N SER A 103 -17.42 -0.29 18.61
CA SER A 103 -16.10 -0.77 18.15
C SER A 103 -16.08 -2.27 17.88
N ALA A 104 -16.73 -3.07 18.73
CA ALA A 104 -16.82 -4.52 18.54
C ALA A 104 -17.66 -4.88 17.29
N LEU A 105 -18.78 -4.20 17.07
CA LEU A 105 -19.61 -4.41 15.86
C LEU A 105 -18.90 -3.98 14.57
N LEU A 106 -18.17 -2.86 14.61
CA LEU A 106 -17.33 -2.41 13.50
C LEU A 106 -16.25 -3.43 13.14
N PHE A 107 -15.58 -3.96 14.17
CA PHE A 107 -14.55 -4.98 13.99
C PHE A 107 -15.14 -6.26 13.40
N LEU A 108 -16.22 -6.77 13.99
CA LEU A 108 -16.91 -7.98 13.50
C LEU A 108 -17.41 -7.79 12.06
N GLY A 109 -18.04 -6.66 11.74
CA GLY A 109 -18.51 -6.38 10.37
C GLY A 109 -17.40 -6.10 9.35
N SER A 110 -16.15 -5.94 9.80
CA SER A 110 -14.98 -5.84 8.91
C SER A 110 -14.35 -7.19 8.57
N LEU A 111 -14.75 -8.26 9.25
CA LEU A 111 -14.31 -9.63 8.99
C LEU A 111 -15.21 -10.29 7.94
N GLU A 112 -14.63 -11.11 7.06
CA GLU A 112 -15.38 -11.98 6.15
C GLU A 112 -16.05 -13.12 6.93
N GLU A 113 -17.25 -13.56 6.55
CA GLU A 113 -18.03 -14.57 7.30
C GLU A 113 -17.26 -15.90 7.51
N ASP A 114 -16.33 -16.24 6.61
CA ASP A 114 -15.47 -17.42 6.69
C ASP A 114 -14.49 -17.36 7.89
N GLU A 115 -14.13 -16.17 8.34
CA GLU A 115 -13.23 -15.95 9.50
C GLU A 115 -13.97 -16.05 10.85
N TRP A 116 -15.30 -16.18 10.83
CA TRP A 116 -16.08 -16.26 12.07
C TRP A 116 -16.05 -17.64 12.72
N HIS A 117 -15.47 -18.64 12.04
CA HIS A 117 -15.38 -20.03 12.51
C HIS A 117 -16.72 -20.55 13.07
N LEU A 118 -17.85 -20.14 12.46
CA LEU A 118 -19.22 -20.49 12.90
C LEU A 118 -19.70 -21.85 12.40
N ASN A 119 -18.88 -22.59 11.66
CA ASN A 119 -19.19 -23.97 11.27
C ASN A 119 -18.64 -24.95 12.30
N ASN A 120 -19.57 -25.58 13.03
CA ASN A 120 -19.36 -26.78 13.83
C ASN A 120 -20.18 -27.92 13.19
#